data_AF-A0A813LSJ4-F1
#
_entry.id   AF-A0A813LSJ4-F1
#
_cell.length_a   1.000
_cell.length_b   1.000
_cell.length_c   1.000
_cell.angle_alpha   90.00
_cell.angle_beta   90.00
_cell.angle_gamma   90.00
#
_symmetry.space_group_name_H-M   'P 1'
#
loop_
_entity.id
_entity.type
_entity.pdbx_description
1 polymer ?
#
loop_
_entity_poly.entity_id
_entity_poly.type
_entity_poly.pdbx_seq_one_letter_code
_entity_poly.pdbx_strand_id
1 'polypeptide(L)'
;VPDATSDLSCTSQVAEVGGPPVRCQLRLRREGKALRLRPGLMRVESTSGSLSAPASASALAAAALSAYPHPPLEFQPRALLGSAASSSQLDFDYSATSFSPSARLRVSVLGREHALLHRGRLRDALGTLTKGLKRTRAAAQAAEVSNQEVSNSELQMPPSLTSPRTPSSSSRVALRRAESSATSAAVLEAEALRARLLVLTGRWEAARAFHTKAAAEIGASKLQIWTGEAKGRSLSAPAGFGILGRRTFLAQLAQDIELGESAMVRGLALLAAGSFRMAVVEFSTSLEVAMESEQLRLLRAECSLKARDYGAVRVDVGAVLGRINPLSTGALWLLGLALVRIVGQIDAGLHNLELCLRWAFGHKPCSLAVRSARAVRRHWEGLSNAQVARDWLGVTTFAEQLLEADPEADYFTLRARRALCHAHRELGESSKAINSCQNAT
;
A
#
# COMPACT_ATOMS: atom_id res chain seq x y z
N VAL A 1 2.95 -12.10 -17.54
CA VAL A 1 2.91 -10.63 -17.74
C VAL A 1 1.76 -10.40 -18.70
N PRO A 2 0.60 -9.92 -18.25
CA PRO A 2 -0.29 -9.20 -19.14
C PRO A 2 0.31 -7.81 -19.34
N ASP A 3 0.76 -7.52 -20.56
CA ASP A 3 1.09 -6.16 -20.97
C ASP A 3 -0.20 -5.31 -21.01
N ALA A 4 -0.07 -4.00 -21.15
CA ALA A 4 -1.15 -3.00 -21.14
C ALA A 4 -2.22 -3.16 -22.25
N THR A 5 -2.31 -4.34 -22.87
CA THR A 5 -3.17 -4.67 -24.01
C THR A 5 -4.06 -5.90 -23.72
N SER A 6 -4.26 -6.28 -22.45
CA SER A 6 -5.31 -7.24 -22.08
C SER A 6 -6.65 -6.54 -22.13
N ASP A 7 -7.56 -7.03 -22.96
CA ASP A 7 -8.84 -6.39 -23.22
C ASP A 7 -9.98 -7.23 -22.63
N LEU A 8 -10.94 -6.56 -22.01
CA LEU A 8 -12.17 -7.15 -21.49
C LEU A 8 -13.32 -6.52 -22.28
N SER A 9 -13.84 -7.27 -23.26
CA SER A 9 -14.98 -6.84 -24.07
C SER A 9 -16.24 -7.55 -23.59
N CYS A 10 -17.25 -6.79 -23.16
CA CYS A 10 -18.56 -7.33 -22.83
C CYS A 10 -19.59 -6.92 -23.89
N THR A 11 -20.59 -7.77 -24.18
CA THR A 11 -21.68 -7.44 -25.10
C THR A 11 -22.56 -6.30 -24.60
N SER A 12 -22.60 -6.09 -23.28
CA SER A 12 -23.22 -4.94 -22.62
C SER A 12 -22.50 -4.63 -21.30
N GLN A 13 -22.53 -3.37 -20.85
CA GLN A 13 -22.07 -2.98 -19.51
C GLN A 13 -23.19 -3.02 -18.46
N VAL A 14 -24.43 -3.24 -18.90
CA VAL A 14 -25.64 -3.28 -18.06
C VAL A 14 -26.37 -4.58 -18.33
N ALA A 15 -26.64 -5.35 -17.28
CA ALA A 15 -27.50 -6.52 -17.34
C ALA A 15 -28.90 -6.14 -16.84
N GLU A 16 -29.91 -6.38 -17.67
CA GLU A 16 -31.32 -6.14 -17.35
C GLU A 16 -32.01 -7.45 -16.99
N VAL A 17 -32.95 -7.37 -16.04
CA VAL A 17 -33.77 -8.53 -15.64
C VAL A 17 -34.63 -8.97 -16.82
N GLY A 18 -34.51 -10.25 -17.21
CA GLY A 18 -35.23 -10.82 -18.36
C GLY A 18 -34.60 -10.49 -19.72
N GLY A 19 -33.50 -9.73 -19.76
CA GLY A 19 -32.72 -9.47 -20.96
C GLY A 19 -31.81 -10.64 -21.36
N PRO A 20 -31.23 -10.60 -22.58
CA PRO A 20 -30.24 -11.59 -22.99
C PRO A 20 -29.01 -11.57 -22.07
N PRO A 21 -28.36 -12.72 -21.82
CA PRO A 21 -27.20 -12.79 -20.95
C PRO A 21 -26.05 -11.92 -21.46
N VAL A 22 -25.37 -11.24 -20.54
CA VAL A 22 -24.18 -10.44 -20.87
C VAL A 22 -23.00 -11.39 -21.01
N ARG A 23 -22.40 -11.39 -22.20
CA ARG A 23 -21.19 -12.16 -22.52
C ARG A 23 -19.99 -11.27 -22.36
N CYS A 24 -19.08 -11.63 -21.47
CA CYS A 24 -17.81 -10.95 -21.32
C CYS A 24 -16.67 -11.87 -21.76
N GLN A 25 -15.80 -11.34 -22.63
CA GLN A 25 -14.63 -12.02 -23.17
C GLN A 25 -13.38 -11.32 -22.65
N LEU A 26 -12.57 -12.03 -21.85
CA LEU A 26 -11.26 -11.55 -21.43
C LEU A 26 -10.19 -12.13 -22.36
N ARG A 27 -9.56 -11.28 -23.18
CA ARG A 27 -8.44 -11.66 -24.05
C ARG A 27 -7.11 -11.33 -23.40
N LEU A 28 -6.39 -12.37 -23.00
CA LEU A 28 -5.03 -12.26 -22.47
C LEU A 28 -4.03 -12.55 -23.60
N ARG A 29 -3.49 -11.52 -24.25
CA ARG A 29 -2.42 -11.72 -25.25
C ARG A 29 -1.09 -11.96 -24.53
N ARG A 30 -0.50 -13.12 -24.76
CA ARG A 30 0.92 -13.39 -24.47
C ARG A 30 1.50 -14.23 -25.60
N GLU A 31 2.68 -13.85 -26.07
CA GLU A 31 3.40 -14.58 -27.11
C GLU A 31 3.72 -16.02 -26.64
N GLY A 32 3.04 -17.00 -27.23
CA GLY A 32 3.55 -18.37 -27.40
C GLY A 32 3.42 -19.38 -26.25
N LYS A 33 2.76 -19.11 -25.13
CA LYS A 33 2.52 -20.14 -24.08
C LYS A 33 1.11 -20.08 -23.48
N ALA A 34 0.42 -21.22 -23.46
CA ALA A 34 -0.89 -21.38 -22.84
C ALA A 34 -0.84 -21.08 -21.33
N LEU A 35 -1.75 -20.23 -20.86
CA LEU A 35 -1.77 -19.73 -19.49
C LEU A 35 -2.65 -20.65 -18.63
N ARG A 36 -2.02 -21.52 -17.81
CA ARG A 36 -2.75 -22.36 -16.84
C ARG A 36 -3.10 -21.53 -15.60
N LEU A 37 -4.30 -20.95 -15.57
CA LEU A 37 -4.84 -20.31 -14.38
C LEU A 37 -5.36 -21.39 -13.42
N ARG A 38 -5.04 -21.26 -12.12
CA ARG A 38 -5.62 -22.15 -11.10
C ARG A 38 -7.10 -21.78 -10.86
N PRO A 39 -7.99 -22.75 -10.60
CA PRO A 39 -9.37 -22.48 -10.20
C PRO A 39 -9.42 -21.53 -8.99
N GLY A 40 -10.36 -20.58 -8.97
CA GLY A 40 -10.57 -19.64 -7.85
C GLY A 40 -9.81 -18.30 -7.92
N LEU A 41 -9.09 -18.00 -9.00
CA LEU A 41 -8.30 -16.76 -9.14
C LEU A 41 -9.06 -15.54 -9.65
N MET A 42 -10.31 -15.71 -10.10
CA MET A 42 -11.16 -14.62 -10.57
C MET A 42 -12.38 -14.47 -9.66
N ARG A 43 -12.62 -13.24 -9.22
CA ARG A 43 -13.82 -12.85 -8.50
C ARG A 43 -14.61 -11.88 -9.36
N VAL A 44 -15.89 -12.19 -9.56
CA VAL A 44 -16.84 -11.28 -10.19
C VAL A 44 -17.69 -10.70 -9.08
N GLU A 45 -17.64 -9.37 -8.93
CA GLU A 45 -18.40 -8.62 -7.95
C GLU A 45 -19.52 -7.88 -8.68
N SER A 46 -20.74 -8.04 -8.19
CA SER A 46 -21.91 -7.25 -8.53
C SER A 46 -22.26 -6.36 -7.35
N THR A 47 -22.99 -5.26 -7.59
CA THR A 47 -23.60 -4.43 -6.53
C THR A 47 -24.52 -5.23 -5.59
N SER A 48 -25.05 -6.37 -6.06
CA SER A 48 -25.93 -7.27 -5.31
C SER A 48 -25.23 -8.46 -4.61
N GLY A 49 -23.92 -8.63 -4.77
CA GLY A 49 -23.17 -9.73 -4.16
C GLY A 49 -21.92 -10.14 -4.95
N SER A 50 -21.11 -11.04 -4.38
CA SER A 50 -19.90 -11.56 -5.03
C SER A 50 -19.94 -13.07 -5.16
N LEU A 51 -19.51 -13.60 -6.31
CA LEU A 51 -19.39 -15.05 -6.53
C LEU A 51 -17.98 -15.38 -7.04
N SER A 52 -17.43 -16.48 -6.53
CA SER A 52 -16.18 -17.09 -7.01
C SER A 52 -16.50 -18.28 -7.91
N ALA A 53 -15.88 -18.36 -9.09
CA ALA A 53 -16.16 -19.41 -10.06
C ALA A 53 -15.78 -20.82 -9.54
N PRO A 54 -16.65 -21.84 -9.63
CA PRO A 54 -16.34 -23.22 -9.23
C PRO A 54 -15.48 -23.98 -10.25
N ALA A 55 -14.92 -25.11 -9.81
CA ALA A 55 -13.72 -25.73 -10.36
C ALA A 55 -13.86 -26.57 -11.66
N SER A 56 -15.06 -26.87 -12.16
CA SER A 56 -15.25 -27.54 -13.46
C SER A 56 -16.72 -27.63 -13.85
N ALA A 57 -17.01 -27.70 -15.16
CA ALA A 57 -18.36 -27.89 -15.71
C ALA A 57 -19.06 -29.18 -15.26
N SER A 58 -18.30 -30.17 -14.75
CA SER A 58 -18.82 -31.46 -14.26
C SER A 58 -19.39 -31.41 -12.83
N ALA A 59 -19.09 -30.39 -12.03
CA ALA A 59 -19.54 -30.31 -10.63
C ALA A 59 -20.99 -29.79 -10.47
N LEU A 60 -21.56 -29.18 -11.51
CA LEU A 60 -22.92 -28.62 -11.49
C LEU A 60 -24.02 -29.68 -11.71
N ALA A 61 -23.71 -30.80 -12.36
CA ALA A 61 -24.70 -31.84 -12.67
C ALA A 61 -25.05 -32.75 -11.47
N ALA A 62 -24.12 -32.93 -10.51
CA ALA A 62 -24.32 -33.83 -9.37
C ALA A 62 -25.15 -33.21 -8.21
N ALA A 63 -25.24 -31.89 -8.14
CA ALA A 63 -25.94 -31.19 -7.05
C ALA A 63 -27.45 -30.99 -7.30
N ALA A 64 -27.97 -31.39 -8.47
CA ALA A 64 -29.35 -31.12 -8.90
C ALA A 64 -30.34 -32.29 -8.69
N LEU A 65 -29.88 -33.46 -8.23
CA LEU A 65 -30.71 -34.69 -8.16
C LEU A 65 -30.98 -35.22 -6.75
N SER A 66 -30.73 -34.44 -5.69
CA SER A 66 -31.05 -34.86 -4.33
C SER A 66 -31.76 -33.76 -3.56
N ALA A 67 -32.91 -34.15 -2.99
CA ALA A 67 -33.66 -33.52 -1.91
C ALA A 67 -34.85 -32.59 -2.26
N TYR A 68 -36.05 -33.14 -2.06
CA TYR A 68 -37.19 -32.54 -1.35
C TYR A 68 -37.81 -33.66 -0.45
N PRO A 69 -38.58 -33.38 0.63
CA PRO A 69 -39.32 -32.13 0.91
C PRO A 69 -39.25 -31.49 2.33
N HIS A 70 -39.29 -30.14 2.34
CA HIS A 70 -40.00 -29.18 3.24
C HIS A 70 -39.46 -28.76 4.65
N PRO A 71 -39.77 -27.52 5.15
CA PRO A 71 -38.78 -26.44 5.43
C PRO A 71 -38.86 -25.83 6.88
N PRO A 72 -38.30 -24.62 7.25
CA PRO A 72 -38.55 -23.29 6.66
C PRO A 72 -37.31 -22.39 6.32
N LEU A 73 -37.43 -21.72 5.17
CA LEU A 73 -37.04 -20.34 4.79
C LEU A 73 -35.78 -19.66 5.37
N GLU A 74 -34.69 -19.73 4.59
CA GLU A 74 -33.79 -18.58 4.37
C GLU A 74 -33.38 -18.57 2.89
N PHE A 75 -33.92 -17.64 2.10
CA PHE A 75 -33.73 -17.56 0.65
C PHE A 75 -32.41 -16.81 0.34
N GLN A 76 -31.38 -17.54 -0.11
CA GLN A 76 -30.17 -16.92 -0.67
C GLN A 76 -30.29 -16.75 -2.20
N PRO A 77 -29.99 -15.56 -2.77
CA PRO A 77 -30.04 -15.36 -4.21
C PRO A 77 -28.93 -16.13 -4.92
N ARG A 78 -29.29 -16.95 -5.92
CA ARG A 78 -28.33 -17.65 -6.81
C ARG A 78 -28.28 -16.93 -8.16
N ALA A 79 -27.10 -16.47 -8.56
CA ALA A 79 -26.80 -16.10 -9.95
C ALA A 79 -26.21 -17.34 -10.67
N LEU A 80 -26.62 -17.57 -11.92
CA LEU A 80 -26.08 -18.66 -12.73
C LEU A 80 -24.87 -18.15 -13.53
N LEU A 81 -23.73 -18.81 -13.35
CA LEU A 81 -22.50 -18.54 -14.10
C LEU A 81 -22.12 -19.80 -14.88
N GLY A 82 -22.18 -19.70 -16.21
CA GLY A 82 -21.58 -20.68 -17.12
C GLY A 82 -20.18 -20.19 -17.51
N SER A 83 -19.19 -21.08 -17.53
CA SER A 83 -17.85 -20.76 -18.01
C SER A 83 -17.33 -21.79 -18.99
N ALA A 84 -16.75 -21.34 -20.11
CA ALA A 84 -15.99 -22.16 -21.04
C ALA A 84 -14.58 -21.57 -21.19
N ALA A 85 -13.57 -22.42 -21.19
CA ALA A 85 -12.17 -22.02 -21.31
C ALA A 85 -11.54 -22.64 -22.56
N SER A 86 -10.94 -21.81 -23.41
CA SER A 86 -10.03 -22.24 -24.48
C SER A 86 -8.61 -21.71 -24.19
N SER A 87 -7.60 -22.21 -24.92
CA SER A 87 -6.18 -22.03 -24.60
C SER A 87 -5.69 -20.57 -24.46
N SER A 88 -6.48 -19.59 -24.90
CA SER A 88 -6.19 -18.15 -24.77
C SER A 88 -7.42 -17.28 -24.42
N GLN A 89 -8.55 -17.88 -24.07
CA GLN A 89 -9.83 -17.17 -23.92
C GLN A 89 -10.66 -17.75 -22.77
N LEU A 90 -11.19 -16.85 -21.94
CA LEU A 90 -12.15 -17.16 -20.88
C LEU A 90 -13.45 -16.44 -21.20
N ASP A 91 -14.51 -17.24 -21.41
CA ASP A 91 -15.86 -16.76 -21.65
C ASP A 91 -16.73 -17.08 -20.43
N PHE A 92 -17.48 -16.09 -19.97
CA PHE A 92 -18.47 -16.26 -18.92
C PHE A 92 -19.77 -15.53 -19.24
N ASP A 93 -20.87 -16.20 -18.95
CA ASP A 93 -22.24 -15.69 -19.14
C ASP A 93 -22.81 -15.23 -17.78
N TYR A 94 -23.38 -14.02 -17.75
CA TYR A 94 -24.10 -13.48 -16.59
C TYR A 94 -25.55 -13.15 -16.96
N SER A 95 -26.52 -13.67 -16.20
CA SER A 95 -27.92 -13.25 -16.28
C SER A 95 -28.38 -12.60 -14.97
N ALA A 96 -29.05 -11.45 -15.09
CA ALA A 96 -29.64 -10.75 -13.95
C ALA A 96 -30.92 -11.48 -13.52
N THR A 97 -31.04 -11.77 -12.23
CA THR A 97 -32.26 -12.32 -11.62
C THR A 97 -33.12 -11.20 -11.02
N SER A 98 -34.41 -11.47 -10.79
CA SER A 98 -35.52 -10.51 -10.62
C SER A 98 -35.44 -9.46 -9.50
N PHE A 99 -34.37 -9.41 -8.72
CA PHE A 99 -34.31 -8.61 -7.49
C PHE A 99 -33.31 -7.44 -7.54
N SER A 100 -32.67 -7.17 -8.69
CA SER A 100 -31.92 -5.94 -8.91
C SER A 100 -32.04 -5.50 -10.37
N PRO A 101 -32.72 -4.39 -10.69
CA PRO A 101 -33.03 -4.00 -12.07
C PRO A 101 -31.79 -3.54 -12.87
N SER A 102 -30.65 -3.31 -12.21
CA SER A 102 -29.37 -3.04 -12.86
C SER A 102 -28.20 -3.43 -11.97
N ALA A 103 -27.22 -4.16 -12.53
CA ALA A 103 -26.01 -4.58 -11.83
C ALA A 103 -24.76 -4.11 -12.60
N ARG A 104 -23.81 -3.47 -11.90
CA ARG A 104 -22.47 -3.18 -12.45
C ARG A 104 -21.52 -4.32 -12.07
N LEU A 105 -20.86 -4.90 -13.07
CA LEU A 105 -19.91 -5.98 -12.89
C LEU A 105 -18.49 -5.44 -12.73
N ARG A 106 -17.77 -5.89 -11.69
CA ARG A 106 -16.34 -5.64 -11.51
C ARG A 106 -15.60 -6.97 -11.43
N VAL A 107 -14.61 -7.16 -12.31
CA VAL A 107 -13.76 -8.36 -12.31
C VAL A 107 -12.41 -8.02 -11.69
N SER A 108 -11.98 -8.81 -10.70
CA SER A 108 -10.68 -8.64 -10.05
C SER A 108 -9.92 -9.97 -9.98
N VAL A 109 -8.59 -9.88 -10.11
CA VAL A 109 -7.66 -11.02 -10.00
C VAL A 109 -7.06 -11.02 -8.59
N LEU A 110 -7.25 -12.10 -7.83
CA LEU A 110 -6.84 -12.17 -6.43
C LEU A 110 -5.53 -12.96 -6.23
N GLY A 111 -4.73 -12.57 -5.22
CA GLY A 111 -3.63 -13.39 -4.69
C GLY A 111 -2.20 -12.94 -5.05
N ARG A 112 -1.23 -13.86 -4.89
CA ARG A 112 0.23 -13.65 -5.00
C ARG A 112 0.65 -13.01 -6.32
N GLU A 113 -0.13 -13.19 -7.39
CA GLU A 113 0.13 -12.58 -8.70
C GLU A 113 -0.20 -11.08 -8.76
N HIS A 114 -1.17 -10.59 -7.98
CA HIS A 114 -1.44 -9.15 -7.84
C HIS A 114 -0.25 -8.40 -7.21
N ALA A 115 0.40 -9.01 -6.21
CA ALA A 115 1.62 -8.49 -5.60
C ALA A 115 2.83 -8.53 -6.56
N LEU A 116 2.93 -9.56 -7.41
CA LEU A 116 3.97 -9.65 -8.44
C LEU A 116 3.77 -8.62 -9.57
N LEU A 117 2.51 -8.31 -9.93
CA LEU A 117 2.15 -7.28 -10.89
C LEU A 117 2.54 -5.88 -10.42
N HIS A 118 2.28 -5.54 -9.15
CA HIS A 118 2.71 -4.26 -8.56
C HIS A 118 4.23 -4.16 -8.39
N ARG A 119 4.89 -5.27 -8.00
CA ARG A 119 6.36 -5.34 -7.90
C ARG A 119 7.04 -5.19 -9.26
N GLY A 120 6.42 -5.70 -10.33
CA GLY A 120 6.85 -5.46 -11.72
C GLY A 120 6.81 -3.98 -12.07
N ARG A 121 5.66 -3.32 -11.92
CA ARG A 121 5.49 -1.89 -12.27
C ARG A 121 6.48 -0.96 -11.54
N LEU A 122 6.72 -1.18 -10.25
CA LEU A 122 7.62 -0.34 -9.46
C LEU A 122 9.10 -0.64 -9.77
N ARG A 123 9.44 -1.92 -10.02
CA ARG A 123 10.78 -2.32 -10.48
C ARG A 123 11.06 -1.82 -11.90
N ASP A 124 10.06 -1.79 -12.77
CA ASP A 124 10.17 -1.34 -14.16
C ASP A 124 10.29 0.19 -14.21
N ALA A 125 9.53 0.93 -13.40
CA ALA A 125 9.66 2.39 -13.26
C ALA A 125 11.01 2.80 -12.65
N LEU A 126 11.46 2.12 -11.60
CA LEU A 126 12.80 2.37 -11.03
C LEU A 126 13.92 1.91 -11.96
N GLY A 127 13.68 0.83 -12.72
CA GLY A 127 14.60 0.26 -13.70
C GLY A 127 14.78 1.13 -14.94
N THR A 128 13.70 1.74 -15.45
CA THR A 128 13.77 2.72 -16.54
C THR A 128 14.45 3.99 -16.08
N LEU A 129 14.19 4.46 -14.85
CA LEU A 129 14.82 5.64 -14.28
C LEU A 129 16.33 5.43 -14.04
N THR A 130 16.73 4.28 -13.48
CA THR A 130 18.16 3.94 -13.32
C THR A 130 18.87 3.68 -14.65
N LYS A 131 18.21 3.07 -15.65
CA LYS A 131 18.76 2.95 -17.02
C LYS A 131 18.93 4.32 -17.68
N GLY A 132 17.96 5.22 -17.49
CA GLY A 132 18.07 6.62 -17.95
C GLY A 132 19.28 7.32 -17.33
N LEU A 133 19.44 7.22 -16.01
CA LEU A 133 20.58 7.81 -15.29
C LEU A 133 21.94 7.18 -15.66
N LYS A 134 22.00 5.87 -15.92
CA LYS A 134 23.22 5.21 -16.41
C LYS A 134 23.57 5.66 -17.83
N ARG A 135 22.57 5.84 -18.70
CA ARG A 135 22.78 6.34 -20.07
C ARG A 135 23.26 7.79 -20.07
N THR A 136 22.69 8.67 -19.23
CA THR A 136 23.16 10.05 -19.14
C THR A 136 24.57 10.14 -18.57
N ARG A 137 24.91 9.33 -17.56
CA ARG A 137 26.28 9.24 -17.03
C ARG A 137 27.28 8.68 -18.04
N ALA A 138 26.91 7.62 -18.77
CA ALA A 138 27.76 7.04 -19.81
C ALA A 138 27.95 8.02 -20.98
N ALA A 139 26.92 8.77 -21.37
CA ALA A 139 27.03 9.82 -22.38
C ALA A 139 27.94 10.96 -21.93
N ALA A 140 27.86 11.37 -20.66
CA ALA A 140 28.76 12.37 -20.09
C ALA A 140 30.22 11.90 -20.08
N GLN A 141 30.47 10.65 -19.67
CA GLN A 141 31.82 10.05 -19.66
C GLN A 141 32.37 9.84 -21.07
N ALA A 142 31.54 9.42 -22.03
CA ALA A 142 31.94 9.26 -23.43
C ALA A 142 32.30 10.60 -24.09
N ALA A 143 31.56 11.67 -23.77
CA ALA A 143 31.91 13.02 -24.22
C ALA A 143 33.24 13.51 -23.61
N GLU A 144 33.58 13.09 -22.39
CA GLU A 144 34.84 13.43 -21.73
C GLU A 144 36.04 12.74 -22.40
N VAL A 145 35.92 11.43 -22.71
CA VAL A 145 36.96 10.65 -23.41
C VAL A 145 37.17 11.13 -24.85
N SER A 146 36.10 11.39 -25.60
CA SER A 146 36.16 11.96 -26.95
C SER A 146 36.89 13.31 -27.00
N ASN A 147 36.72 14.15 -25.99
CA ASN A 147 37.41 15.44 -25.91
C ASN A 147 38.92 15.29 -25.58
N GLN A 148 39.30 14.20 -24.92
CA GLN A 148 40.68 13.90 -24.59
C GLN A 148 41.45 13.35 -25.82
N GLU A 149 40.78 12.56 -26.68
CA GLU A 149 41.36 12.07 -27.95
C GLU A 149 41.56 13.18 -29.00
N VAL A 150 40.65 14.15 -29.08
CA VAL A 150 40.80 15.30 -29.99
C VAL A 150 41.95 16.21 -29.56
N SER A 151 42.19 16.36 -28.25
CA SER A 151 43.29 17.18 -27.71
C SER A 151 44.67 16.53 -27.93
N ASN A 152 44.74 15.19 -28.02
CA ASN A 152 45.98 14.47 -28.30
C ASN A 152 46.29 14.35 -29.80
N SER A 153 45.28 14.47 -30.67
CA SER A 153 45.44 14.36 -32.13
C SER A 153 45.88 15.67 -32.82
N GLU A 154 45.85 16.81 -32.11
CA GLU A 154 46.23 18.12 -32.64
C GLU A 154 47.76 18.39 -32.62
N LEU A 155 48.57 17.40 -32.22
CA LEU A 155 50.03 17.53 -32.08
C LEU A 155 50.87 16.90 -33.21
N GLN A 156 50.26 16.33 -34.26
CA GLN A 156 50.99 15.77 -35.40
C GLN A 156 50.26 16.01 -36.73
N MET A 157 50.49 17.14 -37.40
CA MET A 157 50.38 17.22 -38.88
C MET A 157 51.31 18.29 -39.50
N PRO A 158 51.95 17.99 -40.65
CA PRO A 158 52.80 18.91 -41.40
C PRO A 158 52.00 19.82 -42.37
N PRO A 159 52.60 20.89 -42.92
CA PRO A 159 51.85 21.94 -43.61
C PRO A 159 51.72 21.68 -45.12
N SER A 160 50.49 21.68 -45.64
CA SER A 160 50.24 21.96 -47.07
C SER A 160 48.81 22.47 -47.32
N LEU A 161 48.77 23.74 -47.70
CA LEU A 161 47.80 24.52 -48.48
C LEU A 161 46.51 23.84 -49.00
N THR A 162 45.35 24.25 -48.49
CA THR A 162 44.24 24.96 -49.19
C THR A 162 42.99 24.99 -48.30
N SER A 163 42.34 26.15 -48.21
CA SER A 163 41.53 26.59 -47.07
C SER A 163 40.00 26.51 -47.29
N PRO A 164 39.25 25.81 -46.42
CA PRO A 164 37.88 26.18 -46.09
C PRO A 164 37.85 26.90 -44.73
N ARG A 165 37.12 28.02 -44.66
CA ARG A 165 36.92 28.84 -43.44
C ARG A 165 36.49 27.96 -42.25
N THR A 166 37.45 27.69 -41.37
CA THR A 166 37.20 27.08 -40.06
C THR A 166 36.41 28.03 -39.18
N PRO A 167 35.34 27.60 -38.49
CA PRO A 167 34.66 28.42 -37.49
C PRO A 167 35.67 28.80 -36.40
N SER A 168 35.67 30.08 -36.03
CA SER A 168 36.62 30.64 -35.05
C SER A 168 36.61 29.86 -33.73
N SER A 169 37.78 29.70 -33.12
CA SER A 169 38.02 29.01 -31.84
C SER A 169 37.07 29.47 -30.71
N SER A 170 36.57 30.70 -30.77
CA SER A 170 35.57 31.27 -29.87
C SER A 170 34.23 30.51 -29.86
N SER A 171 33.79 29.97 -31.01
CA SER A 171 32.50 29.25 -31.12
C SER A 171 32.53 27.88 -30.43
N ARG A 172 33.67 27.17 -30.48
CA ARG A 172 33.83 25.87 -29.79
C ARG A 172 33.85 26.00 -28.27
N VAL A 173 34.45 27.08 -27.75
CA VAL A 173 34.48 27.35 -26.31
C VAL A 173 33.08 27.68 -25.77
N ALA A 174 32.27 28.41 -26.54
CA ALA A 174 30.88 28.71 -26.17
C ALA A 174 30.00 27.45 -26.13
N LEU A 175 30.16 26.54 -27.11
CA LEU A 175 29.41 25.29 -27.16
C LEU A 175 29.73 24.38 -25.96
N ARG A 176 31.03 24.23 -25.62
CA ARG A 176 31.47 23.42 -24.46
C ARG A 176 30.93 23.96 -23.12
N ARG A 177 30.86 25.28 -22.95
CA ARG A 177 30.25 25.90 -21.76
C ARG A 177 28.74 25.69 -21.69
N ALA A 178 28.05 25.70 -22.83
CA ALA A 178 26.63 25.40 -22.90
C ALA A 178 26.34 23.92 -22.53
N GLU A 179 27.17 22.98 -22.98
CA GLU A 179 27.02 21.55 -22.64
C GLU A 179 27.32 21.26 -21.15
N SER A 180 28.33 21.90 -20.56
CA SER A 180 28.63 21.74 -19.13
C SER A 180 27.55 22.35 -18.21
N SER A 181 26.86 23.39 -18.67
CA SER A 181 25.76 24.02 -17.91
C SER A 181 24.43 23.27 -18.04
N ALA A 182 24.18 22.64 -19.18
CA ALA A 182 23.00 21.79 -19.36
C ALA A 182 23.09 20.51 -18.50
N THR A 183 24.28 19.93 -18.38
CA THR A 183 24.52 18.73 -17.57
C THR A 183 24.39 19.01 -16.07
N SER A 184 24.89 20.14 -15.56
CA SER A 184 24.72 20.53 -14.14
C SER A 184 23.26 20.80 -13.77
N ALA A 185 22.51 21.44 -14.66
CA ALA A 185 21.07 21.69 -14.47
C ALA A 185 20.25 20.40 -14.34
N ALA A 186 20.56 19.36 -15.12
CA ALA A 186 19.88 18.07 -15.05
C ALA A 186 20.23 17.28 -13.78
N VAL A 187 21.48 17.38 -13.31
CA VAL A 187 21.93 16.75 -12.06
C VAL A 187 21.18 17.36 -10.86
N LEU A 188 21.10 18.69 -10.79
CA LEU A 188 20.34 19.42 -9.77
C LEU A 188 18.88 18.99 -9.69
N GLU A 189 18.22 18.89 -10.85
CA GLU A 189 16.82 18.47 -10.92
C GLU A 189 16.62 17.03 -10.45
N ALA A 190 17.54 16.13 -10.82
CA ALA A 190 17.54 14.75 -10.36
C ALA A 190 17.73 14.64 -8.84
N GLU A 191 18.61 15.45 -8.24
CA GLU A 191 18.83 15.49 -6.79
C GLU A 191 17.61 16.06 -6.04
N ALA A 192 16.99 17.11 -6.57
CA ALA A 192 15.79 17.70 -6.00
C ALA A 192 14.60 16.72 -6.03
N LEU A 193 14.42 15.98 -7.13
CA LEU A 193 13.42 14.92 -7.23
C LEU A 193 13.73 13.75 -6.29
N ARG A 194 15.01 13.39 -6.12
CA ARG A 194 15.42 12.35 -5.17
C ARG A 194 15.11 12.76 -3.73
N ALA A 195 15.38 14.00 -3.36
CA ALA A 195 15.01 14.55 -2.06
C ALA A 195 13.48 14.52 -1.87
N ARG A 196 12.68 14.86 -2.89
CA ARG A 196 11.21 14.77 -2.84
C ARG A 196 10.72 13.34 -2.59
N LEU A 197 11.30 12.35 -3.26
CA LEU A 197 10.96 10.93 -3.01
C LEU A 197 11.31 10.49 -1.58
N LEU A 198 12.41 11.01 -1.02
CA LEU A 198 12.79 10.73 0.37
C LEU A 198 11.82 11.39 1.37
N VAL A 199 11.36 12.60 1.09
CA VAL A 199 10.28 13.26 1.86
C VAL A 199 9.01 12.43 1.86
N LEU A 200 8.55 11.96 0.69
CA LEU A 200 7.32 11.16 0.59
C LEU A 200 7.36 9.87 1.41
N THR A 201 8.57 9.33 1.64
CA THR A 201 8.80 8.11 2.43
C THR A 201 9.15 8.38 3.90
N GLY A 202 9.18 9.65 4.33
CA GLY A 202 9.52 10.05 5.69
C GLY A 202 11.00 9.91 6.05
N ARG A 203 11.90 9.88 5.05
CA ARG A 203 13.35 9.78 5.25
C ARG A 203 13.99 11.16 5.34
N TRP A 204 13.66 11.88 6.41
CA TRP A 204 13.94 13.31 6.60
C TRP A 204 15.43 13.66 6.51
N GLU A 205 16.30 12.95 7.24
CA GLU A 205 17.74 13.21 7.25
C GLU A 205 18.37 13.08 5.85
N ALA A 206 18.01 12.00 5.14
CA ALA A 206 18.50 11.78 3.78
C ALA A 206 17.96 12.85 2.82
N ALA A 207 16.68 13.21 2.94
CA ALA A 207 16.08 14.28 2.13
C ALA A 207 16.81 15.61 2.35
N ARG A 208 17.12 15.95 3.60
CA ARG A 208 17.86 17.16 3.98
C ARG A 208 19.26 17.17 3.36
N ALA A 209 19.99 16.06 3.40
CA ALA A 209 21.31 15.97 2.78
C ALA A 209 21.28 16.26 1.26
N PHE A 210 20.32 15.68 0.53
CA PHE A 210 20.14 15.96 -0.90
C PHE A 210 19.68 17.40 -1.17
N HIS A 211 18.80 17.94 -0.32
CA HIS A 211 18.36 19.32 -0.42
C HIS A 211 19.53 20.30 -0.23
N THR A 212 20.37 20.10 0.79
CA THR A 212 21.54 20.96 1.04
C THR A 212 22.54 20.94 -0.11
N LYS A 213 22.72 19.78 -0.75
CA LYS A 213 23.60 19.64 -1.91
C LYS A 213 23.05 20.41 -3.12
N ALA A 214 21.77 20.24 -3.42
CA ALA A 214 21.11 20.97 -4.51
C ALA A 214 21.10 22.50 -4.26
N ALA A 215 20.90 22.93 -3.01
CA ALA A 215 20.92 24.33 -2.64
C ALA A 215 22.32 24.96 -2.80
N ALA A 216 23.38 24.24 -2.41
CA ALA A 216 24.77 24.70 -2.54
C ALA A 216 25.16 24.93 -4.01
N GLU A 217 24.78 24.01 -4.90
CA GLU A 217 25.09 24.09 -6.33
C GLU A 217 24.35 25.26 -7.04
N ILE A 218 23.13 25.59 -6.61
CA ILE A 218 22.40 26.78 -7.11
C ILE A 218 23.02 28.08 -6.59
N GLY A 219 23.47 28.08 -5.32
CA GLY A 219 24.19 29.19 -4.73
C GLY A 219 25.48 29.52 -5.49
N ALA A 220 26.26 28.48 -5.85
CA ALA A 220 27.48 28.62 -6.62
C ALA A 220 27.22 29.12 -8.07
N SER A 221 26.14 28.66 -8.70
CA SER A 221 25.75 29.08 -10.06
C SER A 221 25.36 30.57 -10.13
N LYS A 222 24.90 31.14 -9.01
CA LYS A 222 24.53 32.56 -8.88
C LYS A 222 25.75 33.50 -9.02
N LEU A 223 26.95 33.03 -8.65
CA LEU A 223 28.18 33.81 -8.76
C LEU A 223 28.67 33.94 -10.22
N GLN A 224 28.39 32.97 -11.09
CA GLN A 224 28.87 32.99 -12.48
C GLN A 224 28.00 33.82 -13.43
N ILE A 225 26.70 33.96 -13.16
CA ILE A 225 25.76 34.69 -14.03
C ILE A 225 25.83 36.20 -13.78
N TRP A 226 26.23 36.64 -12.58
CA TRP A 226 26.36 38.07 -12.25
C TRP A 226 27.71 38.69 -12.65
N THR A 227 28.72 37.89 -12.97
CA THR A 227 30.02 38.41 -13.47
C THR A 227 30.12 38.45 -14.99
N GLY A 228 29.05 38.09 -15.72
CA GLY A 228 29.01 38.15 -17.18
C GLY A 228 27.99 39.17 -17.68
N GLU A 229 28.45 40.36 -18.06
CA GLU A 229 27.67 41.31 -18.88
C GLU A 229 27.31 40.67 -20.23
N ALA A 230 26.20 39.93 -20.28
CA ALA A 230 25.64 39.41 -21.52
C ALA A 230 24.55 40.35 -22.03
N LYS A 231 24.96 41.36 -22.80
CA LYS A 231 24.06 42.17 -23.65
C LYS A 231 23.33 41.26 -24.64
N GLY A 232 22.01 41.19 -24.47
CA GLY A 232 21.01 41.04 -25.53
C GLY A 232 21.19 39.88 -26.50
N ARG A 233 20.50 38.76 -26.24
CA ARG A 233 19.83 37.96 -27.29
C ARG A 233 18.77 37.07 -26.65
N SER A 234 17.52 37.43 -26.91
CA SER A 234 16.33 36.63 -26.63
C SER A 234 16.33 35.40 -27.53
N LEU A 235 16.66 34.24 -26.96
CA LEU A 235 16.44 32.93 -27.58
C LEU A 235 15.41 32.20 -26.72
N SER A 236 14.23 31.98 -27.31
CA SER A 236 13.13 31.22 -26.74
C SER A 236 13.53 29.75 -26.57
N ALA A 237 14.01 29.40 -25.38
CA ALA A 237 14.25 28.01 -24.99
C ALA A 237 12.94 27.33 -24.58
N PRO A 238 12.77 26.02 -24.87
CA PRO A 238 11.56 25.26 -24.58
C PRO A 238 11.27 25.22 -23.07
N ALA A 239 9.99 25.02 -22.73
CA ALA A 239 9.35 25.14 -21.42
C ALA A 239 9.92 24.24 -20.30
N GLY A 240 11.19 24.40 -19.96
CA GLY A 240 11.81 23.88 -18.74
C GLY A 240 11.51 24.80 -17.56
N PHE A 241 11.44 24.23 -16.36
CA PHE A 241 11.32 24.99 -15.11
C PHE A 241 12.37 26.12 -15.07
N GLY A 242 11.92 27.36 -15.25
CA GLY A 242 12.79 28.53 -15.14
C GLY A 242 13.47 28.57 -13.77
N ILE A 243 14.59 29.31 -13.67
CA ILE A 243 15.37 29.44 -12.43
C ILE A 243 14.49 29.83 -11.22
N LEU A 244 13.47 30.65 -11.46
CA LEU A 244 12.45 31.01 -10.46
C LEU A 244 11.66 29.80 -9.97
N GLY A 245 11.19 28.93 -10.87
CA GLY A 245 10.47 27.71 -10.53
C GLY A 245 11.30 26.69 -9.75
N ARG A 246 12.61 26.61 -10.02
CA ARG A 246 13.52 25.75 -9.24
C ARG A 246 13.72 26.23 -7.81
N ARG A 247 13.81 27.55 -7.62
CA ARG A 247 13.93 28.15 -6.27
C ARG A 247 12.66 27.96 -5.45
N THR A 248 11.50 28.18 -6.04
CA THR A 248 10.22 27.95 -5.34
C THR A 248 10.04 26.47 -5.00
N PHE A 249 10.41 25.55 -5.90
CA PHE A 249 10.39 24.12 -5.62
C PHE A 249 11.29 23.75 -4.43
N LEU A 250 12.54 24.22 -4.40
CA LEU A 250 13.46 23.90 -3.30
C LEU A 250 13.08 24.57 -1.97
N ALA A 251 12.48 25.76 -2.03
CA ALA A 251 11.94 26.42 -0.84
C ALA A 251 10.76 25.63 -0.26
N GLN A 252 9.82 25.20 -1.11
CA GLN A 252 8.70 24.35 -0.70
C GLN A 252 9.21 23.02 -0.14
N LEU A 253 10.20 22.41 -0.79
CA LEU A 253 10.79 21.16 -0.33
C LEU A 253 11.46 21.31 1.06
N ALA A 254 12.13 22.43 1.33
CA ALA A 254 12.69 22.72 2.65
C ALA A 254 11.58 22.82 3.72
N GLN A 255 10.52 23.57 3.42
CA GLN A 255 9.38 23.74 4.30
C GLN A 255 8.69 22.41 4.61
N ASP A 256 8.52 21.57 3.59
CA ASP A 256 7.95 20.23 3.71
C ASP A 256 8.81 19.31 4.61
N ILE A 257 10.14 19.36 4.47
CA ILE A 257 11.07 18.62 5.34
C ILE A 257 10.91 19.08 6.79
N GLU A 258 10.93 20.39 7.04
CA GLU A 258 10.86 20.96 8.39
C GLU A 258 9.51 20.68 9.07
N LEU A 259 8.40 20.85 8.34
CA LEU A 259 7.06 20.57 8.84
C LEU A 259 6.92 19.08 9.19
N GLY A 260 7.29 18.19 8.25
CA GLY A 260 7.14 16.75 8.42
C GLY A 260 8.00 16.19 9.54
N GLU A 261 9.25 16.64 9.64
CA GLU A 261 10.19 16.20 10.67
C GLU A 261 9.83 16.74 12.06
N SER A 262 9.51 18.03 12.18
CA SER A 262 9.13 18.61 13.47
C SER A 262 7.85 17.99 14.03
N ALA A 263 6.86 17.72 13.17
CA ALA A 263 5.64 17.01 13.56
C ALA A 263 5.95 15.56 13.99
N MET A 264 6.82 14.84 13.27
CA MET A 264 7.24 13.51 13.68
C MET A 264 7.89 13.52 15.07
N VAL A 265 8.80 14.46 15.34
CA VAL A 265 9.50 14.57 16.64
C VAL A 265 8.50 14.86 17.76
N ARG A 266 7.56 15.79 17.57
CA ARG A 266 6.49 16.05 18.55
C ARG A 266 5.60 14.83 18.77
N GLY A 267 5.23 14.12 17.71
CA GLY A 267 4.45 12.88 17.77
C GLY A 267 5.16 11.79 18.60
N LEU A 268 6.48 11.62 18.40
CA LEU A 268 7.29 10.69 19.19
C LEU A 268 7.37 11.09 20.67
N ALA A 269 7.51 12.38 20.98
CA ALA A 269 7.50 12.87 22.36
C ALA A 269 6.15 12.61 23.04
N LEU A 270 5.04 12.84 22.34
CA LEU A 270 3.69 12.57 22.85
C LEU A 270 3.41 11.08 23.02
N LEU A 271 3.91 10.24 22.11
CA LEU A 271 3.86 8.77 22.24
C LEU A 271 4.57 8.32 23.52
N ALA A 272 5.77 8.85 23.77
CA ALA A 272 6.54 8.55 24.98
C ALA A 272 5.83 9.03 26.26
N ALA A 273 5.11 10.16 26.19
CA ALA A 273 4.29 10.67 27.28
C ALA A 273 2.94 9.94 27.46
N GLY A 274 2.63 8.90 26.66
CA GLY A 274 1.36 8.18 26.71
C GLY A 274 0.16 8.96 26.15
N SER A 275 0.39 10.12 25.53
CA SER A 275 -0.65 10.99 24.98
C SER A 275 -1.03 10.58 23.55
N PHE A 276 -1.57 9.36 23.41
CA PHE A 276 -1.79 8.72 22.10
C PHE A 276 -2.68 9.52 21.15
N ARG A 277 -3.76 10.13 21.65
CA ARG A 277 -4.66 10.94 20.81
C ARG A 277 -3.97 12.16 20.20
N MET A 278 -3.13 12.84 20.98
CA MET A 278 -2.36 13.99 20.50
C MET A 278 -1.25 13.54 19.54
N ALA A 279 -0.60 12.40 19.83
CA ALA A 279 0.40 11.81 18.93
C ALA A 279 -0.20 11.48 17.55
N VAL A 280 -1.45 10.99 17.49
CA VAL A 280 -2.15 10.75 16.22
C VAL A 280 -2.28 12.03 15.39
N VAL A 281 -2.56 13.17 16.01
CA VAL A 281 -2.66 14.46 15.31
C VAL A 281 -1.31 14.84 14.69
N GLU A 282 -0.23 14.81 15.47
CA GLU A 282 1.11 15.15 14.98
C GLU A 282 1.60 14.20 13.88
N PHE A 283 1.36 12.89 14.02
CA PHE A 283 1.67 11.93 12.94
C PHE A 283 0.80 12.16 11.70
N SER A 284 -0.42 12.67 11.85
CA SER A 284 -1.26 13.04 10.70
C SER A 284 -0.66 14.23 9.94
N THR A 285 -0.22 15.27 10.64
CA THR A 285 0.50 16.40 10.04
C THR A 285 1.78 15.95 9.33
N SER A 286 2.54 15.02 9.92
CA SER A 286 3.73 14.46 9.27
C SER A 286 3.37 13.68 7.99
N LEU A 287 2.25 12.93 8.00
CA LEU A 287 1.75 12.16 6.86
C LEU A 287 1.16 13.00 5.73
N GLU A 288 0.78 14.25 5.96
CA GLU A 288 0.38 15.19 4.89
C GLU A 288 1.54 15.40 3.90
N VAL A 289 2.77 15.38 4.41
CA VAL A 289 3.99 15.51 3.61
C VAL A 289 4.58 14.14 3.22
N ALA A 290 4.62 13.19 4.16
CA ALA A 290 5.20 11.86 3.98
C ALA A 290 4.15 10.75 3.76
N MET A 291 3.28 10.93 2.77
CA MET A 291 2.09 10.09 2.58
C MET A 291 2.35 8.60 2.28
N GLU A 292 3.58 8.24 1.88
CA GLU A 292 4.02 6.87 1.59
C GLU A 292 4.94 6.29 2.68
N SER A 293 5.11 6.99 3.81
CA SER A 293 5.91 6.48 4.92
C SER A 293 5.21 5.33 5.64
N GLU A 294 5.73 4.12 5.50
CA GLU A 294 5.29 2.96 6.28
C GLU A 294 5.44 3.21 7.78
N GLN A 295 6.59 3.74 8.21
CA GLN A 295 6.92 3.95 9.61
C GLN A 295 5.91 4.89 10.29
N LEU A 296 5.61 6.05 9.68
CA LEU A 296 4.66 7.00 10.26
C LEU A 296 3.24 6.44 10.34
N ARG A 297 2.81 5.67 9.32
CA ARG A 297 1.51 5.00 9.36
C ARG A 297 1.43 3.95 10.46
N LEU A 298 2.50 3.17 10.66
CA LEU A 298 2.54 2.18 11.74
C LEU A 298 2.55 2.84 13.12
N LEU A 299 3.30 3.93 13.31
CA LEU A 299 3.29 4.70 14.56
C LEU A 299 1.91 5.29 14.86
N ARG A 300 1.25 5.87 13.85
CA ARG A 300 -0.11 6.41 14.01
C ARG A 300 -1.12 5.29 14.30
N ALA A 301 -1.02 4.15 13.60
CA ALA A 301 -1.85 2.98 13.85
C ALA A 301 -1.63 2.41 15.26
N GLU A 302 -0.40 2.37 15.77
CA GLU A 302 -0.11 1.95 17.15
C GLU A 302 -0.77 2.89 18.17
N CYS A 303 -0.64 4.20 17.98
CA CYS A 303 -1.33 5.18 18.83
C CYS A 303 -2.85 5.00 18.79
N SER A 304 -3.39 4.73 17.60
CA SER A 304 -4.83 4.55 17.38
C SER A 304 -5.34 3.26 18.04
N LEU A 305 -4.55 2.18 18.01
CA LEU A 305 -4.83 0.94 18.71
C LEU A 305 -4.92 1.19 20.22
N LYS A 306 -3.96 1.93 20.79
CA LYS A 306 -3.96 2.31 22.22
C LYS A 306 -5.10 3.27 22.58
N ALA A 307 -5.51 4.12 21.65
CA ALA A 307 -6.66 5.02 21.78
C ALA A 307 -8.02 4.34 21.52
N ARG A 308 -8.04 3.04 21.21
CA ARG A 308 -9.22 2.22 20.88
C ARG A 308 -9.98 2.68 19.63
N ASP A 309 -9.29 3.32 18.69
CA ASP A 309 -9.86 3.75 17.40
C ASP A 309 -9.53 2.74 16.30
N TYR A 310 -10.40 1.75 16.12
CA TYR A 310 -10.26 0.76 15.04
C TYR A 310 -10.34 1.39 13.64
N GLY A 311 -11.11 2.47 13.47
CA GLY A 311 -11.29 3.14 12.19
C GLY A 311 -9.95 3.66 11.66
N ALA A 312 -9.22 4.38 12.51
CA ALA A 312 -7.90 4.90 12.18
C ALA A 312 -6.87 3.77 11.96
N VAL A 313 -6.84 2.73 12.82
CA VAL A 313 -5.96 1.57 12.63
C VAL A 313 -6.17 0.93 11.27
N ARG A 314 -7.43 0.69 10.88
CA ARG A 314 -7.79 0.05 9.61
C ARG A 314 -7.34 0.88 8.42
N VAL A 315 -7.49 2.20 8.45
CA VAL A 315 -7.07 3.10 7.37
C VAL A 315 -5.56 3.03 7.17
N ASP A 316 -4.78 3.14 8.25
CA ASP A 316 -3.32 3.14 8.15
C ASP A 316 -2.75 1.79 7.77
N VAL A 317 -3.19 0.72 8.42
CA VAL A 317 -2.76 -0.64 8.08
C VAL A 317 -3.21 -1.02 6.68
N GLY A 318 -4.42 -0.63 6.27
CA GLY A 318 -4.92 -0.86 4.91
C GLY A 318 -4.07 -0.16 3.84
N ALA A 319 -3.63 1.07 4.10
CA ALA A 319 -2.70 1.77 3.20
C ALA A 319 -1.34 1.07 3.12
N VAL A 320 -0.82 0.59 4.26
CA VAL A 320 0.44 -0.16 4.29
C VAL A 320 0.30 -1.47 3.52
N LEU A 321 -0.64 -2.34 3.88
CA LEU A 321 -0.79 -3.67 3.27
C LEU A 321 -1.26 -3.61 1.81
N GLY A 322 -2.06 -2.62 1.44
CA GLY A 322 -2.64 -2.52 0.10
C GLY A 322 -1.70 -1.91 -0.94
N ARG A 323 -0.84 -0.98 -0.54
CA ARG A 323 -0.08 -0.14 -1.49
C ARG A 323 1.41 -0.06 -1.18
N ILE A 324 1.80 0.06 0.09
CA ILE A 324 3.19 0.37 0.47
C ILE A 324 4.01 -0.91 0.63
N ASN A 325 3.58 -1.79 1.54
CA ASN A 325 4.25 -3.02 1.90
C ASN A 325 3.23 -4.13 2.28
N PRO A 326 2.84 -5.01 1.34
CA PRO A 326 1.87 -6.08 1.60
C PRO A 326 2.38 -7.16 2.55
N LEU A 327 3.67 -7.16 2.87
CA LEU A 327 4.32 -8.14 3.76
C LEU A 327 4.73 -7.50 5.10
N SER A 328 4.22 -6.30 5.40
CA SER A 328 4.54 -5.60 6.64
C SER A 328 4.04 -6.40 7.86
N THR A 329 4.99 -6.95 8.61
CA THR A 329 4.73 -7.73 9.83
C THR A 329 4.14 -6.84 10.92
N GLY A 330 4.60 -5.59 11.02
CA GLY A 330 4.05 -4.59 11.93
C GLY A 330 2.58 -4.29 11.64
N ALA A 331 2.20 -4.14 10.36
CA ALA A 331 0.82 -3.87 9.99
C ALA A 331 -0.09 -5.09 10.26
N LEU A 332 0.35 -6.30 9.88
CA LEU A 332 -0.39 -7.55 10.18
C LEU A 332 -0.59 -7.75 11.68
N TRP A 333 0.44 -7.45 12.48
CA TRP A 333 0.38 -7.52 13.93
C TRP A 333 -0.65 -6.54 14.51
N LEU A 334 -0.58 -5.26 14.12
CA LEU A 334 -1.52 -4.23 14.59
C LEU A 334 -2.97 -4.53 14.20
N LEU A 335 -3.21 -4.98 12.96
CA LEU A 335 -4.55 -5.38 12.52
C LEU A 335 -5.07 -6.58 13.29
N GLY A 336 -4.22 -7.59 13.49
CA GLY A 336 -4.56 -8.78 14.28
C GLY A 336 -4.96 -8.42 15.71
N LEU A 337 -4.17 -7.58 16.39
CA LEU A 337 -4.50 -7.09 17.72
C LEU A 337 -5.79 -6.28 17.76
N ALA A 338 -6.01 -5.38 16.79
CA ALA A 338 -7.22 -4.57 16.75
C ALA A 338 -8.50 -5.42 16.57
N LEU A 339 -8.44 -6.43 15.69
CA LEU A 339 -9.54 -7.37 15.46
C LEU A 339 -9.87 -8.17 16.72
N VAL A 340 -8.87 -8.65 17.46
CA VAL A 340 -9.10 -9.36 18.73
C VAL A 340 -9.62 -8.39 19.80
N ARG A 341 -8.87 -7.32 20.07
CA ARG A 341 -9.04 -6.52 21.30
C ARG A 341 -10.17 -5.51 21.24
N ILE A 342 -10.40 -4.91 20.08
CA ILE A 342 -11.41 -3.85 19.91
C ILE A 342 -12.68 -4.44 19.29
N VAL A 343 -12.55 -5.18 18.19
CA VAL A 343 -13.72 -5.64 17.42
C VAL A 343 -14.32 -6.93 18.00
N GLY A 344 -13.49 -7.78 18.63
CA GLY A 344 -13.92 -9.09 19.12
C GLY A 344 -13.95 -10.19 18.06
N GLN A 345 -13.35 -9.99 16.89
CA GLN A 345 -13.24 -11.00 15.83
C GLN A 345 -11.99 -11.84 16.01
N ILE A 346 -12.03 -12.82 16.93
CA ILE A 346 -10.85 -13.59 17.34
C ILE A 346 -10.24 -14.38 16.18
N ASP A 347 -11.05 -15.09 15.39
CA ASP A 347 -10.51 -15.94 14.32
C ASP A 347 -9.86 -15.13 13.20
N ALA A 348 -10.47 -14.01 12.82
CA ALA A 348 -9.88 -13.08 11.85
C ALA A 348 -8.58 -12.46 12.39
N GLY A 349 -8.57 -12.09 13.68
CA GLY A 349 -7.37 -11.59 14.36
C GLY A 349 -6.25 -12.64 14.40
N LEU A 350 -6.55 -13.85 14.85
CA LEU A 350 -5.62 -14.99 14.88
C LEU A 350 -5.04 -15.29 13.49
N HIS A 351 -5.88 -15.29 12.45
CA HIS A 351 -5.42 -15.49 11.09
C HIS A 351 -4.34 -14.48 10.68
N ASN A 352 -4.56 -13.19 10.95
CA ASN A 352 -3.59 -12.13 10.64
C ASN A 352 -2.30 -12.26 11.48
N LEU A 353 -2.41 -12.63 12.75
CA LEU A 353 -1.25 -12.85 13.62
C LEU A 353 -0.43 -14.08 13.20
N GLU A 354 -1.08 -15.14 12.74
CA GLU A 354 -0.40 -16.31 12.17
C GLU A 354 0.27 -15.98 10.83
N LEU A 355 -0.36 -15.17 9.99
CA LEU A 355 0.30 -14.63 8.79
C LEU A 355 1.54 -13.80 9.16
N CYS A 356 1.47 -12.95 10.21
CA CYS A 356 2.66 -12.24 10.71
C CYS A 356 3.81 -13.20 11.03
N LEU A 357 3.55 -14.28 11.77
CA LEU A 357 4.57 -15.28 12.12
C LEU A 357 5.14 -16.02 10.91
N ARG A 358 4.33 -16.27 9.88
CA ARG A 358 4.80 -16.89 8.64
C ARG A 358 5.78 -15.99 7.89
N TRP A 359 5.57 -14.68 7.91
CA TRP A 359 6.43 -13.71 7.21
C TRP A 359 7.69 -13.33 7.99
N ALA A 360 7.63 -13.32 9.33
CA ALA A 360 8.79 -13.14 10.20
C ALA A 360 8.86 -14.23 11.27
N PHE A 361 9.57 -15.32 10.92
CA PHE A 361 9.82 -16.41 11.84
C PHE A 361 10.57 -15.89 13.08
N GLY A 362 10.10 -16.26 14.27
CA GLY A 362 10.71 -15.81 15.53
C GLY A 362 10.37 -14.37 15.94
N HIS A 363 9.43 -13.69 15.26
CA HIS A 363 8.99 -12.36 15.69
C HIS A 363 8.26 -12.43 17.04
N LYS A 364 8.97 -12.08 18.12
CA LYS A 364 8.50 -12.20 19.51
C LYS A 364 7.11 -11.55 19.73
N PRO A 365 6.83 -10.32 19.27
CA PRO A 365 5.52 -9.69 19.46
C PRO A 365 4.36 -10.50 18.86
N CYS A 366 4.53 -11.03 17.64
CA CYS A 366 3.50 -11.85 17.01
C CYS A 366 3.32 -13.20 17.73
N SER A 367 4.40 -13.82 18.20
CA SER A 367 4.31 -15.08 18.95
C SER A 367 3.57 -14.92 20.28
N LEU A 368 3.78 -13.81 20.98
CA LEU A 368 3.06 -13.46 22.21
C LEU A 368 1.58 -13.18 21.91
N ALA A 369 1.31 -12.38 20.88
CA ALA A 369 -0.05 -12.05 20.47
C ALA A 369 -0.85 -13.30 20.04
N VAL A 370 -0.26 -14.24 19.29
CA VAL A 370 -0.93 -15.50 18.92
C VAL A 370 -1.25 -16.34 20.17
N ARG A 371 -0.32 -16.45 21.12
CA ARG A 371 -0.54 -17.20 22.36
C ARG A 371 -1.68 -16.59 23.19
N SER A 372 -1.64 -15.27 23.38
CA SER A 372 -2.71 -14.51 24.05
C SER A 372 -4.06 -14.73 23.36
N ALA A 373 -4.15 -14.48 22.06
CA ALA A 373 -5.41 -14.62 21.32
C ALA A 373 -5.97 -16.06 21.32
N ARG A 374 -5.11 -17.09 21.33
CA ARG A 374 -5.55 -18.49 21.50
C ARG A 374 -6.06 -18.77 22.89
N ALA A 375 -5.47 -18.18 23.93
CA ALA A 375 -5.98 -18.28 25.29
C ALA A 375 -7.36 -17.61 25.38
N VAL A 376 -7.49 -16.37 24.91
CA VAL A 376 -8.76 -15.64 24.82
C VAL A 376 -9.83 -16.47 24.12
N ARG A 377 -9.52 -17.08 22.96
CA ARG A 377 -10.47 -17.95 22.24
C ARG A 377 -10.97 -19.12 23.11
N ARG A 378 -10.05 -19.86 23.73
CA ARG A 378 -10.39 -21.04 24.55
C ARG A 378 -11.27 -20.66 25.74
N HIS A 379 -10.91 -19.61 26.46
CA HIS A 379 -11.70 -19.15 27.62
C HIS A 379 -13.05 -18.56 27.20
N TRP A 380 -13.11 -17.88 26.04
CA TRP A 380 -14.37 -17.37 25.49
C TRP A 380 -15.34 -18.50 25.08
N GLU A 381 -14.85 -19.54 24.41
CA GLU A 381 -15.64 -20.73 24.08
C GLU A 381 -16.13 -21.46 25.34
N GLY A 382 -15.24 -21.64 26.34
CA GLY A 382 -15.60 -22.21 27.64
C GLY A 382 -16.68 -21.42 28.37
N LEU A 383 -16.53 -20.09 28.41
CA LEU A 383 -17.51 -19.18 29.00
C LEU A 383 -18.88 -19.31 28.30
N SER A 384 -18.91 -19.30 26.97
CA SER A 384 -20.15 -19.42 26.20
C SER A 384 -20.85 -20.76 26.45
N ASN A 385 -20.08 -21.85 26.52
CA ASN A 385 -20.63 -23.18 26.78
C ASN A 385 -21.20 -23.29 28.21
N ALA A 386 -20.49 -22.77 29.21
CA ALA A 386 -20.96 -22.74 30.59
C ALA A 386 -22.25 -21.90 30.74
N GLN A 387 -22.35 -20.78 30.03
CA GLN A 387 -23.57 -19.96 30.00
C GLN A 387 -24.76 -20.73 29.42
N VAL A 388 -24.57 -21.44 28.30
CA VAL A 388 -25.62 -22.27 27.69
C VAL A 388 -26.05 -23.40 28.63
N ALA A 389 -25.10 -24.04 29.32
CA ALA A 389 -25.37 -25.09 30.29
C ALA A 389 -25.94 -24.58 31.63
N ARG A 390 -26.01 -23.25 31.83
CA ARG A 390 -26.32 -22.62 33.13
C ARG A 390 -25.41 -23.08 34.27
N ASP A 391 -24.17 -23.46 33.95
CA ASP A 391 -23.13 -23.77 34.93
C ASP A 391 -22.50 -22.47 35.42
N TRP A 392 -23.10 -21.85 36.42
CA TRP A 392 -22.67 -20.54 36.91
C TRP A 392 -21.28 -20.55 37.55
N LEU A 393 -20.81 -21.68 38.08
CA LEU A 393 -19.43 -21.85 38.57
C LEU A 393 -18.44 -21.96 37.39
N GLY A 394 -18.82 -22.65 36.32
CA GLY A 394 -18.07 -22.64 35.07
C GLY A 394 -17.97 -21.22 34.47
N VAL A 395 -19.06 -20.45 34.53
CA VAL A 395 -19.07 -19.06 34.04
C VAL A 395 -18.10 -18.18 34.83
N THR A 396 -18.05 -18.28 36.17
CA THR A 396 -17.12 -17.47 36.97
C THR A 396 -15.67 -17.83 36.66
N THR A 397 -15.34 -19.12 36.66
CA THR A 397 -13.97 -19.59 36.39
C THR A 397 -13.46 -19.19 34.99
N PHE A 398 -14.25 -19.39 33.92
CA PHE A 398 -13.83 -19.00 32.58
C PHE A 398 -13.78 -17.49 32.38
N ALA A 399 -14.67 -16.73 33.02
CA ALA A 399 -14.64 -15.27 32.93
C ALA A 399 -13.40 -14.67 33.62
N GLU A 400 -13.01 -15.19 34.80
CA GLU A 400 -11.77 -14.77 35.48
C GLU A 400 -10.53 -15.09 34.63
N GLN A 401 -10.44 -16.32 34.10
CA GLN A 401 -9.34 -16.69 33.19
C GLN A 401 -9.28 -15.83 31.93
N LEU A 402 -10.44 -15.42 31.40
CA LEU A 402 -10.51 -14.53 30.24
C LEU A 402 -9.97 -13.13 30.55
N LEU A 403 -10.20 -12.63 31.77
CA LEU A 403 -9.66 -11.34 32.25
C LEU A 403 -8.13 -11.38 32.43
N GLU A 404 -7.58 -12.53 32.78
CA GLU A 404 -6.13 -12.73 32.92
C GLU A 404 -5.43 -12.96 31.57
N ALA A 405 -6.11 -13.56 30.59
CA ALA A 405 -5.51 -13.96 29.32
C ALA A 405 -5.04 -12.75 28.46
N ASP A 406 -5.85 -11.70 28.37
CA ASP A 406 -5.48 -10.44 27.71
C ASP A 406 -6.26 -9.26 28.33
N PRO A 407 -5.69 -8.55 29.30
CA PRO A 407 -6.39 -7.43 29.95
C PRO A 407 -6.62 -6.24 29.00
N GLU A 408 -5.91 -6.18 27.86
CA GLU A 408 -6.11 -5.14 26.85
C GLU A 408 -7.23 -5.48 25.86
N ALA A 409 -7.83 -6.66 25.95
CA ALA A 409 -8.93 -7.08 25.09
C ALA A 409 -10.28 -6.57 25.61
N ASP A 410 -10.50 -5.27 25.50
CA ASP A 410 -11.65 -4.54 26.06
C ASP A 410 -13.00 -5.19 25.74
N TYR A 411 -13.18 -5.65 24.50
CA TYR A 411 -14.40 -6.32 24.06
C TYR A 411 -14.72 -7.56 24.92
N PHE A 412 -13.72 -8.39 25.18
CA PHE A 412 -13.86 -9.60 25.98
C PHE A 412 -13.88 -9.30 27.47
N THR A 413 -13.09 -8.33 27.93
CA THR A 413 -13.05 -7.87 29.31
C THR A 413 -14.42 -7.39 29.78
N LEU A 414 -15.08 -6.52 29.00
CA LEU A 414 -16.41 -6.02 29.34
C LEU A 414 -17.44 -7.14 29.43
N ARG A 415 -17.38 -8.11 28.51
CA ARG A 415 -18.32 -9.25 28.50
C ARG A 415 -18.05 -10.24 29.63
N ALA A 416 -16.80 -10.50 29.94
CA ALA A 416 -16.40 -11.33 31.08
C ALA A 416 -16.94 -10.74 32.38
N ARG A 417 -16.79 -9.42 32.59
CA ARG A 417 -17.32 -8.73 33.79
C ARG A 417 -18.83 -8.77 33.88
N ARG A 418 -19.55 -8.57 32.75
CA ARG A 418 -21.01 -8.74 32.71
C ARG A 418 -21.45 -10.17 33.02
N ALA A 419 -20.72 -11.16 32.50
CA ALA A 419 -20.97 -12.57 32.80
C ALA A 419 -20.73 -12.89 34.28
N LEU A 420 -19.68 -12.36 34.89
CA LEU A 420 -19.42 -12.49 36.33
C LEU A 420 -20.53 -11.87 37.19
N CYS A 421 -20.94 -10.64 36.87
CA CYS A 421 -22.06 -9.98 37.52
C CYS A 421 -23.32 -10.85 37.50
N HIS A 422 -23.66 -11.41 36.34
CA HIS A 422 -24.80 -12.30 36.20
C HIS A 422 -24.63 -13.60 37.00
N ALA A 423 -23.48 -14.28 36.88
CA ALA A 423 -23.22 -15.55 37.54
C ALA A 423 -23.27 -15.42 39.08
N HIS A 424 -22.63 -14.41 39.66
CA HIS A 424 -22.69 -14.19 41.12
C HIS A 424 -24.10 -13.90 41.62
N ARG A 425 -24.93 -13.23 40.80
CA ARG A 425 -26.34 -13.00 41.14
C ARG A 425 -27.12 -14.32 41.20
N GLU A 426 -26.95 -15.19 40.20
CA GLU A 426 -27.62 -16.51 40.16
C GLU A 426 -27.11 -17.46 41.26
N LEU A 427 -25.86 -17.30 41.69
CA LEU A 427 -25.27 -18.05 42.82
C LEU A 427 -25.68 -17.51 44.20
N GLY A 428 -26.38 -16.37 44.28
CA GLY A 428 -26.76 -15.74 45.55
C GLY A 428 -25.61 -15.02 46.28
N GLU A 429 -24.47 -14.80 45.62
CA GLU A 429 -23.29 -14.13 46.19
C GLU A 429 -23.40 -12.60 46.06
N SER A 430 -24.33 -11.99 46.81
CA SER A 430 -24.71 -10.58 46.61
C SER A 430 -23.55 -9.58 46.68
N SER A 431 -22.59 -9.77 47.59
CA SER A 431 -21.43 -8.87 47.74
C SER A 431 -20.50 -8.90 46.52
N LYS A 432 -20.19 -10.10 46.00
CA LYS A 432 -19.40 -10.28 44.77
C LYS A 432 -20.15 -9.77 43.56
N ALA A 433 -21.47 -10.02 43.49
CA ALA A 433 -22.30 -9.54 42.40
C ALA A 433 -22.23 -8.01 42.28
N ILE A 434 -22.41 -7.26 43.38
CA ILE A 434 -22.34 -5.80 43.39
C ILE A 434 -20.99 -5.31 42.81
N ASN A 435 -19.87 -5.84 43.30
CA ASN A 435 -18.54 -5.45 42.83
C ASN A 435 -18.34 -5.77 41.34
N SER A 436 -18.75 -6.96 40.91
CA SER A 436 -18.62 -7.38 39.50
C SER A 436 -19.51 -6.56 38.57
N CYS A 437 -20.73 -6.19 39.01
CA CYS A 437 -21.63 -5.34 38.23
C CYS A 437 -21.12 -3.90 38.11
N GLN A 438 -20.56 -3.32 39.18
CA GLN A 438 -19.92 -2.00 39.15
C GLN A 438 -18.71 -1.96 38.22
N ASN A 439 -17.95 -3.05 38.13
CA ASN A 439 -16.82 -3.15 37.21
C ASN A 439 -17.25 -3.37 35.74
N ALA A 440 -18.51 -3.76 35.50
CA ALA A 440 -19.07 -4.10 34.20
C ALA A 440 -19.81 -2.94 33.50
N THR A 441 -20.02 -1.84 34.21
CA THR A 441 -20.46 -0.54 33.68
C THR A 441 -19.26 0.27 33.23
#